data_AF-A0A671DJC1-F1
#
_entry.id   AF-A0A671DJC1-F1
#
_cell.length_a   1.000
_cell.length_b   1.000
_cell.length_c   1.000
_cell.angle_alpha   90.00
_cell.angle_beta   90.00
_cell.angle_gamma   90.00
#
_symmetry.space_group_name_H-M   'P 1'
#
loop_
_entity.id
_entity.type
_entity.pdbx_description
1 polymer ?
#
loop_
_entity_poly.entity_id
_entity_poly.type
_entity_poly.pdbx_seq_one_letter_code
_entity_poly.pdbx_strand_id
1 'polypeptide(L)'
;MGQCGITSSKTVLVFLNLIFWFVIILLLVFVTEVIVVVLGYVYRAKVEDEVDRSIQKVYKTYNGTNPDAASRAIDSVQRQLHCCGIHNYSDWENTDWFKETKNQSVPLSCCRETASSCNGSLAHPSNLYAEGCEALVVKKLQEIMMHVIWAALAFAAIQLLGVLCACIVLCRRTRDPAYELLISGGAYA
;
A
#
# COMPACT_ATOMS: atom_id res chain seq x y z
N MET A 1 -33.19 34.27 36.24
CA MET A 1 -33.06 34.13 34.76
C MET A 1 -31.77 34.81 34.35
N GLY A 2 -30.65 34.09 34.20
CA GLY A 2 -29.35 34.76 34.02
C GLY A 2 -28.14 33.89 33.68
N GLN A 3 -28.34 32.67 33.16
CA GLN A 3 -27.24 31.76 32.81
C GLN A 3 -27.27 31.27 31.34
N CYS A 4 -27.78 32.09 30.41
CA CYS A 4 -27.75 31.74 28.98
C CYS A 4 -26.52 32.35 28.24
N GLY A 5 -25.86 33.37 28.80
CA GLY A 5 -24.77 34.09 28.12
C GLY A 5 -23.36 33.53 28.32
N ILE A 6 -23.01 33.10 29.54
CA ILE A 6 -21.61 32.75 29.90
C ILE A 6 -21.25 31.32 29.41
N THR A 7 -22.22 30.41 29.40
CA THR A 7 -22.07 29.04 28.85
C THR A 7 -21.99 29.03 27.32
N SER A 8 -22.55 30.03 26.64
CA SER A 8 -22.49 30.16 25.18
C SER A 8 -21.09 30.56 24.70
N SER A 9 -20.43 31.53 25.34
CA SER A 9 -19.09 32.02 24.92
C SER A 9 -17.99 30.96 25.04
N LYS A 10 -17.90 30.23 26.17
CA LYS A 10 -16.91 29.14 26.35
C LYS A 10 -17.13 28.00 25.36
N THR A 11 -18.39 27.63 25.15
CA THR A 11 -18.79 26.58 24.21
C THR A 11 -18.46 26.99 22.77
N VAL A 12 -18.72 28.24 22.38
CA VAL A 12 -18.36 28.82 21.08
C VAL A 12 -16.85 28.78 20.82
N LEU A 13 -16.03 29.18 21.81
CA LEU A 13 -14.57 29.16 21.69
C LEU A 13 -14.03 27.73 21.55
N VAL A 14 -14.58 26.78 22.31
CA VAL A 14 -14.25 25.36 22.19
C VAL A 14 -14.60 24.84 20.79
N PHE A 15 -15.80 25.16 20.27
CA PHE A 15 -16.19 24.76 18.91
C PHE A 15 -15.28 25.33 17.81
N LEU A 16 -14.85 26.59 17.92
CA LEU A 16 -13.91 27.18 16.97
C LEU A 16 -12.53 26.52 17.04
N ASN A 17 -12.05 26.21 18.24
CA ASN A 17 -10.81 25.44 18.43
C ASN A 17 -10.91 24.05 17.78
N LEU A 18 -12.03 23.35 17.94
CA LEU A 18 -12.24 22.03 17.34
C LEU A 18 -12.20 22.09 15.81
N ILE A 19 -12.82 23.08 15.18
CA ILE A 19 -12.79 23.26 13.71
C ILE A 19 -11.37 23.60 13.24
N PHE A 20 -10.65 24.44 13.97
CA PHE A 20 -9.27 24.81 13.64
C PHE A 20 -8.35 23.58 13.63
N TRP A 21 -8.40 22.76 14.69
CA TRP A 21 -7.63 21.52 14.76
C TRP A 21 -8.07 20.50 13.69
N PHE A 22 -9.37 20.41 13.40
CA PHE A 22 -9.89 19.55 12.33
C PHE A 22 -9.30 19.94 10.97
N VAL A 23 -9.28 21.23 10.63
CA VAL A 23 -8.68 21.71 9.37
C VAL A 23 -7.16 21.44 9.34
N ILE A 24 -6.44 21.67 10.44
CA ILE A 24 -5.01 21.35 10.52
C ILE A 24 -4.76 19.86 10.26
N ILE A 25 -5.53 18.97 10.90
CA ILE A 25 -5.39 17.53 10.70
C ILE A 25 -5.69 17.16 9.25
N LEU A 26 -6.74 17.69 8.64
CA LEU A 26 -7.03 17.45 7.21
C LEU A 26 -5.89 17.91 6.30
N LEU A 27 -5.28 19.06 6.58
CA LEU A 27 -4.13 19.55 5.81
C LEU A 27 -2.91 18.63 5.96
N LEU A 28 -2.62 18.17 7.18
CA LEU A 28 -1.53 17.22 7.42
C LEU A 28 -1.75 15.91 6.66
N VAL A 29 -2.98 15.39 6.69
CA VAL A 29 -3.33 14.18 5.96
C VAL A 29 -3.21 14.40 4.44
N PHE A 30 -3.68 15.52 3.91
CA PHE A 30 -3.52 15.87 2.50
C PHE A 30 -2.04 15.93 2.08
N VAL A 31 -1.17 16.51 2.91
CA VAL A 31 0.29 16.50 2.65
C VAL A 31 0.83 15.06 2.60
N THR A 32 0.38 14.18 3.50
CA THR A 32 0.80 12.76 3.45
C THR A 32 0.29 12.04 2.20
N GLU A 33 -0.92 12.34 1.71
CA GLU A 33 -1.42 11.78 0.45
C GLU A 33 -0.56 12.18 -0.74
N VAL A 34 -0.20 13.47 -0.83
CA VAL A 34 0.67 13.96 -1.91
C VAL A 34 2.01 13.23 -1.89
N ILE A 35 2.59 13.02 -0.70
CA ILE A 35 3.83 12.25 -0.54
C ILE A 35 3.63 10.80 -1.02
N VAL A 36 2.56 10.13 -0.61
CA VAL A 36 2.27 8.74 -1.02
C VAL A 36 2.09 8.62 -2.53
N VAL A 37 1.38 9.56 -3.16
CA VAL A 37 1.15 9.57 -4.61
C VAL A 37 2.47 9.80 -5.37
N VAL A 38 3.29 10.76 -4.93
CA VAL A 38 4.60 11.03 -5.54
C VAL A 38 5.53 9.83 -5.39
N LEU A 39 5.62 9.24 -4.20
CA LEU A 39 6.41 8.04 -3.96
C LEU A 39 5.90 6.87 -4.80
N GLY A 40 4.59 6.65 -4.86
CA GLY A 40 3.99 5.59 -5.68
C GLY A 40 4.33 5.75 -7.17
N TYR A 41 4.30 6.97 -7.69
CA TYR A 41 4.71 7.25 -9.08
C TYR A 41 6.20 6.99 -9.32
N VAL A 42 7.08 7.45 -8.43
CA VAL A 42 8.53 7.24 -8.54
C VAL A 42 8.88 5.75 -8.42
N TYR A 43 8.30 5.04 -7.45
CA TYR A 43 8.54 3.61 -7.26
C TYR A 43 8.02 2.79 -8.43
N ARG A 44 6.91 3.19 -9.08
CA ARG A 44 6.43 2.54 -10.30
C ARG A 44 7.48 2.51 -11.41
N ALA A 45 8.29 3.56 -11.54
CA ALA A 45 9.35 3.62 -12.55
C ALA A 45 10.58 2.77 -12.20
N LYS A 46 10.78 2.42 -10.92
CA LYS A 46 11.95 1.69 -10.42
C LYS A 46 11.67 0.24 -10.03
N VAL A 47 10.40 -0.17 -10.00
CA VAL A 47 9.97 -1.46 -9.45
C VAL A 47 10.58 -2.64 -10.19
N GLU A 48 10.77 -2.54 -11.50
CA GLU A 48 11.33 -3.62 -12.32
C GLU A 48 12.76 -3.95 -11.90
N ASP A 49 13.66 -2.96 -11.94
CA ASP A 49 15.06 -3.11 -11.52
C ASP A 49 15.21 -3.57 -10.05
N GLU A 50 14.34 -3.09 -9.15
CA GLU A 50 14.40 -3.46 -7.74
C GLU A 50 13.92 -4.90 -7.51
N VAL A 51 12.88 -5.32 -8.24
CA VAL A 51 12.38 -6.69 -8.20
C VAL A 51 13.41 -7.65 -8.79
N ASP A 52 14.04 -7.35 -9.93
CA ASP A 52 15.11 -8.17 -10.52
C ASP A 52 16.25 -8.42 -9.51
N ARG A 53 16.78 -7.35 -8.91
CA ARG A 53 17.84 -7.47 -7.90
C ARG A 53 17.40 -8.29 -6.69
N SER A 54 16.20 -8.03 -6.19
CA SER A 54 15.68 -8.69 -4.99
C SER A 54 15.39 -10.17 -5.25
N ILE A 55 14.75 -10.51 -6.38
CA ILE A 55 14.39 -11.88 -6.71
C ILE A 55 15.64 -12.73 -6.93
N GLN A 56 16.64 -12.22 -7.66
CA GLN A 56 17.91 -12.92 -7.84
C GLN A 56 18.61 -13.22 -6.51
N LYS A 57 18.61 -12.26 -5.58
CA LYS A 57 19.23 -12.44 -4.25
C LYS A 57 18.52 -13.52 -3.43
N VAL A 58 17.19 -13.52 -3.41
CA VAL A 58 16.42 -14.48 -2.62
C VAL A 58 16.54 -15.89 -3.21
N TYR A 59 16.53 -16.03 -4.55
CA TYR A 59 16.73 -17.32 -5.22
C TYR A 59 18.12 -17.93 -4.96
N LYS A 60 19.17 -17.10 -4.84
CA LYS A 60 20.51 -17.57 -4.46
C LYS A 60 20.58 -18.16 -3.05
N THR A 61 19.70 -17.72 -2.16
CA THR A 61 19.64 -18.21 -0.76
C THR A 61 18.65 -19.34 -0.54
N TYR A 62 17.97 -19.80 -1.59
CA TYR A 62 17.02 -20.91 -1.50
C TYR A 62 17.73 -22.20 -1.10
N ASN A 63 17.20 -22.91 -0.10
CA ASN A 63 17.73 -24.21 0.34
C ASN A 63 16.66 -25.30 0.44
N GLY A 64 15.40 -24.99 0.10
CA GLY A 64 14.29 -25.95 0.09
C GLY A 64 13.83 -26.41 1.47
N THR A 65 14.27 -25.74 2.56
CA THR A 65 13.89 -26.11 3.93
C THR A 65 12.80 -25.20 4.47
N ASN A 66 11.78 -25.79 5.11
CA ASN A 66 10.69 -25.03 5.74
C ASN A 66 11.12 -23.96 6.78
N PRO A 67 12.15 -24.13 7.62
CA PRO A 67 12.57 -23.06 8.54
C PRO A 67 13.22 -21.87 7.83
N ASP A 68 13.70 -22.02 6.60
CA ASP A 68 14.31 -20.93 5.85
C ASP A 68 13.27 -19.93 5.31
N ALA A 69 13.53 -18.64 5.54
CA ALA A 69 12.62 -17.57 5.14
C ALA A 69 12.60 -17.35 3.63
N ALA A 70 13.76 -17.49 2.96
CA ALA A 70 13.85 -17.34 1.51
C ALA A 70 13.06 -18.45 0.79
N SER A 71 13.20 -19.68 1.25
CA SER A 71 12.50 -20.85 0.74
C SER A 71 10.99 -20.68 0.87
N ARG A 72 10.48 -20.33 2.06
CA ARG A 72 9.04 -20.03 2.24
C ARG A 72 8.55 -18.89 1.36
N ALA A 73 9.34 -17.82 1.20
CA ALA A 73 8.95 -16.68 0.38
C ALA A 73 8.81 -17.05 -1.09
N ILE A 74 9.81 -17.75 -1.66
CA ILE A 74 9.80 -18.22 -3.05
C ILE A 74 8.65 -19.18 -3.28
N ASP A 75 8.53 -20.19 -2.42
CA ASP A 75 7.47 -21.19 -2.50
C ASP A 75 6.07 -20.55 -2.45
N SER A 76 5.89 -19.54 -1.62
CA SER A 76 4.63 -18.79 -1.50
C SER A 76 4.34 -17.98 -2.75
N VAL A 77 5.33 -17.24 -3.27
CA VAL A 77 5.19 -16.44 -4.50
C VAL A 77 4.84 -17.33 -5.69
N GLN A 78 5.52 -18.47 -5.85
CA GLN A 78 5.26 -19.41 -6.94
C GLN A 78 3.84 -19.97 -6.90
N ARG A 79 3.35 -20.35 -5.71
CA ARG A 79 1.96 -20.84 -5.55
C ARG A 79 0.93 -19.74 -5.77
N GLN A 80 1.15 -18.54 -5.24
CA GLN A 80 0.17 -17.44 -5.31
C GLN A 80 0.08 -16.81 -6.70
N LEU A 81 1.21 -16.73 -7.41
CA LEU A 81 1.28 -16.11 -8.73
C LEU A 81 1.30 -17.13 -9.87
N HIS A 82 1.27 -18.42 -9.58
CA HIS A 82 1.29 -19.48 -10.59
C HIS A 82 2.47 -19.33 -11.56
N CYS A 83 3.67 -19.14 -11.00
CA CYS A 83 4.92 -18.92 -11.72
C CYS A 83 6.00 -19.89 -11.24
N CYS A 84 7.06 -20.05 -12.03
CA CYS A 84 8.21 -20.87 -11.66
C CYS A 84 9.53 -20.25 -12.14
N GLY A 85 10.50 -20.16 -11.22
CA GLY A 85 11.78 -19.52 -11.49
C GLY A 85 11.68 -18.00 -11.61
N ILE A 86 12.77 -17.36 -12.04
CA ILE A 86 12.85 -15.90 -12.15
C ILE A 86 12.17 -15.47 -13.45
N HIS A 87 12.68 -15.98 -14.57
CA HIS A 87 12.17 -15.83 -15.93
C HIS A 87 11.43 -17.08 -16.41
N ASN A 88 11.85 -18.27 -15.97
CA ASN A 88 11.18 -19.55 -16.24
C ASN A 88 11.73 -20.68 -15.35
N TYR A 89 11.14 -21.87 -15.44
CA TYR A 89 11.52 -23.02 -14.61
C TYR A 89 12.98 -23.49 -14.79
N SER A 90 13.65 -23.22 -15.91
CA SER A 90 15.06 -23.63 -16.13
C SER A 90 16.06 -22.81 -15.32
N ASP A 91 15.67 -21.66 -14.76
CA ASP A 91 16.53 -20.87 -13.88
C ASP A 91 17.00 -21.66 -12.66
N TRP A 92 16.20 -22.64 -12.23
CA TRP A 92 16.54 -23.54 -11.14
C TRP A 92 17.84 -24.31 -11.41
N GLU A 93 18.15 -24.65 -12.66
CA GLU A 93 19.37 -25.40 -13.01
C GLU A 93 20.65 -24.65 -12.64
N ASN A 94 20.58 -23.32 -12.56
CA ASN A 94 21.70 -22.46 -12.21
C ASN A 94 21.90 -22.29 -10.69
N THR A 95 20.91 -22.68 -9.88
CA THR A 95 20.94 -22.52 -8.42
C THR A 95 21.82 -23.58 -7.74
N ASP A 96 22.41 -23.23 -6.59
CA ASP A 96 23.23 -24.16 -5.82
C ASP A 96 22.37 -25.32 -5.27
N TRP A 97 21.16 -25.03 -4.81
CA TRP A 97 20.18 -26.04 -4.36
C TRP A 97 19.93 -27.12 -5.41
N PHE A 98 19.70 -26.76 -6.66
CA PHE A 98 19.47 -27.74 -7.73
C PHE A 98 20.71 -28.64 -7.96
N LYS A 99 21.90 -28.03 -7.97
CA LYS A 99 23.18 -28.73 -8.15
C LYS A 99 23.49 -29.68 -6.99
N GLU A 100 23.12 -29.31 -5.77
CA GLU A 100 23.30 -30.12 -4.56
C GLU A 100 22.31 -31.28 -4.50
N THR A 101 21.05 -31.04 -4.87
CA THR A 101 19.98 -32.05 -4.74
C THR A 101 20.08 -33.14 -5.81
N LYS A 102 20.64 -32.83 -6.99
CA LYS A 102 20.94 -33.78 -8.10
C LYS A 102 19.74 -34.62 -8.57
N ASN A 103 18.52 -34.20 -8.27
CA ASN A 103 17.29 -34.95 -8.57
C ASN A 103 16.60 -34.47 -9.86
N GLN A 104 17.21 -33.53 -10.60
CA GLN A 104 16.66 -32.92 -11.81
C GLN A 104 15.21 -32.43 -11.66
N SER A 105 14.90 -31.87 -10.48
CA SER A 105 13.57 -31.37 -10.15
C SER A 105 13.63 -29.95 -9.60
N VAL A 106 12.55 -29.20 -9.84
CA VAL A 106 12.29 -27.89 -9.25
C VAL A 106 11.45 -28.06 -7.98
N PRO A 107 11.34 -27.02 -7.13
CA PRO A 107 10.45 -27.07 -5.97
C PRO A 107 9.01 -27.42 -6.33
N LEU A 108 8.33 -28.13 -5.44
CA LEU A 108 6.93 -28.54 -5.64
C LEU A 108 5.96 -27.35 -5.75
N SER A 109 6.35 -26.16 -5.28
CA SER A 109 5.60 -24.92 -5.50
C SER A 109 5.49 -24.51 -6.98
N CYS A 110 6.37 -25.00 -7.85
CA CYS A 110 6.30 -24.79 -9.30
C CYS A 110 5.25 -25.65 -10.01
N CYS A 111 4.64 -26.62 -9.32
CA CYS A 111 3.66 -27.52 -9.90
C CYS A 111 2.32 -26.83 -10.14
N ARG A 112 1.73 -27.09 -11.31
CA ARG A 112 0.37 -26.66 -11.64
C ARG A 112 -0.65 -27.44 -10.82
N GLU A 113 -1.68 -26.76 -10.32
CA GLU A 113 -2.74 -27.39 -9.54
C GLU A 113 -3.52 -28.47 -10.32
N THR A 114 -3.58 -28.34 -11.65
CA THR A 114 -4.23 -29.32 -12.53
C THR A 114 -3.43 -30.60 -12.75
N ALA A 115 -2.16 -30.64 -12.33
CA ALA A 115 -1.30 -31.80 -12.50
C ALA A 115 -1.48 -32.76 -11.32
N SER A 116 -2.18 -33.88 -11.55
CA SER A 116 -2.55 -34.86 -10.52
C SER A 116 -1.38 -35.59 -9.86
N SER A 117 -0.20 -35.62 -10.49
CA SER A 117 1.01 -36.25 -9.98
C SER A 117 2.25 -35.45 -10.38
N CYS A 118 2.32 -34.19 -9.94
CA CYS A 118 3.51 -33.37 -10.15
C CYS A 118 4.54 -33.60 -9.04
N ASN A 119 5.75 -34.00 -9.43
CA ASN A 119 6.90 -34.20 -8.55
C ASN A 119 8.01 -33.18 -8.79
N GLY A 120 7.72 -32.09 -9.52
CA GLY A 120 8.72 -31.07 -9.88
C GLY A 120 9.73 -31.51 -10.96
N SER A 121 9.60 -32.71 -11.56
CA SER A 121 10.58 -33.21 -12.52
C SER A 121 10.63 -32.38 -13.81
N LEU A 122 11.84 -32.02 -14.23
CA LEU A 122 12.08 -31.35 -15.51
C LEU A 122 11.76 -32.23 -16.74
N ALA A 123 11.58 -33.56 -16.55
CA ALA A 123 11.17 -34.46 -17.62
C ALA A 123 9.71 -34.22 -18.08
N HIS A 124 8.88 -33.61 -17.22
CA HIS A 124 7.49 -33.28 -17.51
C HIS A 124 7.24 -31.78 -17.34
N PRO A 125 7.82 -30.92 -18.22
CA PRO A 125 7.71 -29.47 -18.10
C PRO A 125 6.25 -28.99 -18.27
N SER A 126 5.40 -29.80 -18.92
CA SER A 126 3.97 -29.55 -18.98
C SER A 126 3.28 -29.60 -17.62
N ASN A 127 3.87 -30.12 -16.54
CA ASN A 127 3.26 -30.07 -15.22
C ASN A 127 3.67 -28.84 -14.41
N LEU A 128 4.57 -28.00 -14.94
CA LEU A 128 5.14 -26.85 -14.26
C LEU A 128 4.54 -25.54 -14.79
N TYR A 129 4.60 -24.48 -13.98
CA TYR A 129 4.33 -23.12 -14.47
C TYR A 129 5.42 -22.70 -15.44
N ALA A 130 5.03 -22.24 -16.63
CA ALA A 130 5.96 -21.79 -17.67
C ALA A 130 6.43 -20.34 -17.45
N GLU A 131 5.57 -19.51 -16.84
CA GLU A 131 5.83 -18.10 -16.61
C GLU A 131 6.82 -17.87 -15.47
N GLY A 132 7.75 -16.94 -15.66
CA GLY A 132 8.67 -16.47 -14.62
C GLY A 132 7.99 -15.60 -13.57
N CYS A 133 8.47 -15.69 -12.33
CA CYS A 133 7.89 -14.92 -11.24
C CYS A 133 8.22 -13.43 -11.29
N GLU A 134 9.34 -13.01 -11.89
CA GLU A 134 9.74 -11.61 -11.93
C GLU A 134 8.69 -10.74 -12.63
N ALA A 135 8.35 -11.07 -13.87
CA ALA A 135 7.38 -10.33 -14.67
C ALA A 135 6.00 -10.26 -13.99
N LEU A 136 5.56 -11.36 -13.37
CA LEU A 136 4.28 -11.42 -12.67
C LEU A 136 4.29 -10.61 -11.36
N VAL A 137 5.38 -10.64 -10.60
CA VAL A 137 5.56 -9.81 -9.39
C VAL A 137 5.55 -8.34 -9.78
N VAL A 138 6.32 -7.94 -10.80
CA VAL A 138 6.36 -6.56 -11.31
C VAL A 138 4.96 -6.12 -11.72
N LYS A 139 4.26 -6.93 -12.53
CA LYS A 139 2.89 -6.65 -12.96
C LYS A 139 1.94 -6.48 -11.77
N LYS A 140 2.01 -7.36 -10.78
CA LYS A 140 1.15 -7.29 -9.58
C LYS A 140 1.44 -6.06 -8.74
N LEU A 141 2.70 -5.71 -8.55
CA LEU A 141 3.07 -4.48 -7.83
C LEU A 141 2.60 -3.23 -8.58
N GLN A 142 2.71 -3.20 -9.91
CA GLN A 142 2.19 -2.10 -10.74
C GLN A 142 0.66 -1.97 -10.65
N GLU A 143 -0.07 -3.09 -10.69
CA GLU A 143 -1.52 -3.12 -10.49
C GLU A 143 -1.91 -2.57 -9.11
N ILE A 144 -1.23 -3.01 -8.04
CA ILE A 144 -1.47 -2.53 -6.67
C ILE A 144 -1.20 -1.03 -6.55
N MET A 145 -0.06 -0.54 -7.08
CA MET A 145 0.26 0.89 -7.06
C MET A 145 -0.80 1.74 -7.76
N MET A 146 -1.37 1.25 -8.87
CA MET A 146 -2.48 1.91 -9.54
C MET A 146 -3.72 2.02 -8.65
N HIS A 147 -4.08 0.96 -7.92
CA HIS A 147 -5.21 0.99 -6.98
C HIS A 147 -4.98 1.95 -5.81
N VAL A 148 -3.76 2.04 -5.30
CA VAL A 148 -3.39 3.00 -4.23
C VAL A 148 -3.62 4.45 -4.69
N ILE A 149 -3.26 4.78 -5.93
CA ILE A 149 -3.48 6.13 -6.49
C ILE A 149 -4.98 6.46 -6.55
N TRP A 150 -5.81 5.54 -7.04
CA TRP A 150 -7.26 5.74 -7.08
C TRP A 150 -7.87 5.93 -5.68
N ALA A 151 -7.41 5.15 -4.69
CA ALA A 151 -7.84 5.30 -3.31
C ALA A 151 -7.43 6.66 -2.72
N ALA A 152 -6.21 7.11 -2.98
CA ALA A 152 -5.72 8.43 -2.55
C ALA A 152 -6.55 9.57 -3.16
N LEU A 153 -6.88 9.49 -4.45
CA LEU A 153 -7.74 10.50 -5.11
C LEU A 153 -9.15 10.55 -4.49
N ALA A 154 -9.73 9.40 -4.16
CA ALA A 154 -11.03 9.34 -3.50
C ALA A 154 -10.97 9.97 -2.10
N PHE A 155 -9.91 9.71 -1.34
CA PHE A 155 -9.73 10.26 0.00
C PHE A 155 -9.47 11.78 -0.04
N ALA A 156 -8.69 12.28 -1.00
CA ALA A 156 -8.50 13.70 -1.27
C ALA A 156 -9.83 14.41 -1.56
N ALA A 157 -10.72 13.81 -2.37
CA ALA A 157 -12.03 14.38 -2.66
C ALA A 157 -12.90 14.51 -1.39
N ILE A 158 -12.86 13.51 -0.50
CA ILE A 158 -13.58 13.56 0.78
C ILE A 158 -13.02 14.67 1.69
N GLN A 159 -11.71 14.84 1.73
CA GLN A 159 -11.07 15.91 2.51
C GLN A 159 -11.47 17.29 2.01
N LEU A 160 -11.51 17.50 0.68
CA LEU A 160 -11.97 18.75 0.08
C LEU A 160 -13.41 19.07 0.48
N LEU A 161 -14.31 18.08 0.48
CA LEU A 161 -15.67 18.24 0.98
C LEU A 161 -15.68 18.61 2.48
N GLY A 162 -14.83 17.98 3.28
CA GLY A 162 -14.66 18.30 4.71
C GLY A 162 -14.24 19.75 4.95
N VAL A 163 -13.25 20.24 4.19
CA VAL A 163 -12.80 21.65 4.25
C VAL A 163 -13.89 22.60 3.79
N LEU A 164 -14.59 22.30 2.68
CA LEU A 164 -15.70 23.12 2.19
C LEU A 164 -16.81 23.25 3.24
N CYS A 165 -17.21 22.14 3.86
CA CYS A 165 -18.19 22.14 4.95
C CYS A 165 -17.73 22.98 6.14
N ALA A 166 -16.46 22.84 6.55
CA ALA A 166 -15.89 23.64 7.63
C ALA A 166 -15.90 25.14 7.30
N CYS A 167 -15.50 25.53 6.09
CA CYS A 167 -15.56 26.91 5.60
C CYS A 167 -16.99 27.46 5.63
N ILE A 168 -17.98 26.70 5.16
CA ILE A 168 -19.39 27.12 5.18
C ILE A 168 -19.86 27.35 6.61
N VAL A 169 -19.56 26.42 7.54
CA VAL A 169 -19.95 26.55 8.95
C VAL A 169 -19.30 27.77 9.60
N LEU A 170 -18.00 27.99 9.37
CA LEU A 170 -17.28 29.16 9.87
C LEU A 170 -17.88 30.46 9.31
N CYS A 171 -18.07 30.57 7.99
CA CYS A 171 -18.67 31.75 7.36
C CYS A 171 -20.08 32.05 7.88
N ARG A 172 -20.91 31.01 8.12
CA ARG A 172 -22.25 31.21 8.71
C ARG A 172 -22.18 31.70 10.14
N ARG A 173 -21.27 31.14 10.96
CA ARG A 173 -21.05 31.57 12.36
C ARG A 173 -20.48 32.99 12.46
N THR A 174 -19.57 33.39 11.58
CA THR A 174 -19.02 34.75 11.50
C THR A 174 -20.11 35.77 11.15
N ARG A 175 -21.17 35.37 10.45
CA ARG A 175 -22.29 36.25 10.11
C ARG A 175 -23.32 36.42 11.23
N ASP A 176 -23.26 35.62 12.30
CA ASP A 176 -24.16 35.76 13.44
C ASP A 176 -23.77 36.99 14.30
N PRO A 177 -24.68 37.94 14.56
CA PRO A 177 -24.37 39.19 15.27
C PRO A 177 -23.91 38.97 16.74
N ALA A 178 -24.16 37.79 17.30
CA ALA A 178 -23.67 37.40 18.62
C ALA A 178 -22.15 37.12 18.65
N TYR A 179 -21.54 36.76 17.50
CA TYR A 179 -20.09 36.55 17.38
C TYR A 179 -19.33 37.89 17.31
N GLU A 180 -19.87 38.87 16.57
CA GLU A 180 -19.31 40.23 16.44
C GLU A 180 -19.17 40.91 17.82
N LEU A 181 -20.17 40.75 18.69
CA LEU A 181 -20.15 41.26 20.07
C LEU A 181 -19.07 40.61 20.96
N LEU A 182 -18.68 39.35 20.71
CA LEU A 182 -17.62 38.67 21.48
C LEU A 182 -16.21 39.08 21.03
N ILE A 183 -16.00 39.31 19.73
CA ILE A 183 -14.71 39.85 19.23
C ILE A 183 -14.55 41.31 19.64
N SER A 184 -15.61 42.12 19.49
CA SER A 184 -15.63 43.50 19.93
C SER A 184 -15.43 43.61 21.44
N GLY A 185 -16.12 42.79 22.25
CA GLY A 185 -15.99 42.83 23.72
C GLY A 185 -14.63 42.40 24.27
N GLY A 186 -13.87 41.57 23.54
CA GLY A 186 -12.51 41.18 23.91
C GLY A 186 -11.42 42.18 23.49
N ALA A 187 -11.73 43.12 22.58
CA ALA A 187 -10.80 44.17 22.14
C ALA A 187 -10.83 45.43 23.04
N TYR A 188 -11.80 45.54 23.96
CA TYR A 188 -11.97 46.67 24.88
C TYR A 188 -11.69 46.31 26.36
N ALA A 189 -11.09 45.15 26.64
CA ALA A 189 -10.60 44.74 27.95
C ALA A 189 -9.09 44.50 27.90
#